data_AF-A0A7W0CTH8-F1
#
_entry.id   AF-A0A7W0CTH8-F1
#
_cell.length_a   1.000
_cell.length_b   1.000
_cell.length_c   1.000
_cell.angle_alpha   90.00
_cell.angle_beta   90.00
_cell.angle_gamma   90.00
#
_symmetry.space_group_name_H-M   'P 1'
#
loop_
_entity.id
_entity.type
_entity.pdbx_description
1 polymer ?
#
loop_
_entity_poly.entity_id
_entity_poly.type
_entity_poly.pdbx_seq_one_letter_code
_entity_poly.pdbx_strand_id
1 'polypeptide(L)' 'MSCLEHENLAAMLDVLVYENVLLAWSLERPDGYEVVLHDGDSMMMTCEQVEMWVLGAFATYLAFIDHGRITPRILGG' A
#
# COMPACT_ATOMS: atom_id res chain seq x y z
N MET A 1 -10.09 15.66 8.59
CA MET A 1 -9.49 14.38 9.00
C MET A 1 -8.81 13.83 7.76
N SER A 2 -7.51 13.57 7.84
CA SER A 2 -6.70 13.23 6.66
C SER A 2 -7.11 11.85 6.15
N CYS A 3 -7.68 11.82 4.95
CA CYS A 3 -7.23 10.89 3.93
C CYS A 3 -6.21 11.73 3.14
N LEU A 4 -4.93 11.35 3.09
CA LEU A 4 -4.04 11.78 2.00
C LEU A 4 -4.89 11.93 0.74
N GLU A 5 -4.85 13.09 0.04
CA GLU A 5 -5.76 13.37 -1.10
C GLU A 5 -6.00 12.07 -1.84
N HIS A 6 -7.25 11.58 -1.92
CA HIS A 6 -7.57 10.17 -2.19
C HIS A 6 -6.71 9.53 -3.30
N GLU A 7 -6.36 10.35 -4.30
CA GLU A 7 -5.42 10.09 -5.39
C GLU A 7 -4.00 9.68 -4.93
N ASN A 8 -3.39 10.35 -3.96
CA ASN A 8 -2.09 10.02 -3.38
C ASN A 8 -2.13 8.69 -2.63
N LEU A 9 -3.17 8.43 -1.83
CA LEU A 9 -3.32 7.15 -1.12
C LEU A 9 -3.51 5.99 -2.11
N ALA A 10 -4.34 6.18 -3.12
CA ALA A 10 -4.53 5.23 -4.21
C ALA A 10 -3.21 4.96 -4.96
N ALA A 11 -2.46 6.01 -5.33
CA ALA A 11 -1.17 5.87 -6.00
C ALA A 11 -0.14 5.11 -5.15
N MET A 12 -0.13 5.32 -3.83
CA MET A 12 0.71 4.54 -2.93
C MET A 12 0.29 3.06 -2.91
N LEU A 13 -1.01 2.77 -2.77
CA LEU A 13 -1.51 1.40 -2.84
C LEU A 13 -1.17 0.71 -4.18
N ASP A 14 -1.26 1.43 -5.29
CA ASP A 14 -0.87 0.93 -6.62
C ASP A 14 0.61 0.55 -6.70
N VAL A 15 1.51 1.35 -6.11
CA VAL A 15 2.93 1.00 -6.01
C VAL A 15 3.13 -0.29 -5.19
N LEU A 16 2.41 -0.45 -4.09
CA LEU A 16 2.50 -1.67 -3.27
C LEU A 16 1.99 -2.91 -4.02
N VAL A 17 0.98 -2.76 -4.89
CA VAL A 17 0.55 -3.82 -5.81
C VAL A 17 1.63 -4.13 -6.85
N TYR A 18 2.19 -3.10 -7.49
CA TYR A 18 3.24 -3.25 -8.51
C TYR A 18 4.50 -3.95 -7.95
N GLU A 19 4.89 -3.60 -6.73
CA GLU A 19 6.00 -4.21 -6.00
C GLU A 19 5.63 -5.55 -5.35
N ASN A 20 4.40 -6.03 -5.54
CA ASN A 20 3.87 -7.32 -5.06
C ASN A 20 3.96 -7.49 -3.54
N VAL A 21 3.81 -6.37 -2.83
CA VAL A 21 3.53 -6.33 -1.39
C VAL A 21 2.04 -6.60 -1.16
N LEU A 22 1.20 -6.07 -2.03
CA LEU A 22 -0.23 -6.33 -2.13
C LEU A 22 -0.55 -7.11 -3.40
N LEU A 23 -1.64 -7.89 -3.38
CA LEU A 23 -2.24 -8.45 -4.60
C LEU A 23 -3.19 -7.46 -5.25
N ALA A 24 -4.02 -6.80 -4.42
CA ALA A 24 -5.04 -5.88 -4.88
C ALA A 24 -5.49 -4.97 -3.74
N TRP A 25 -6.20 -3.90 -4.09
CA TRP A 25 -6.96 -3.08 -3.17
C TRP A 25 -8.26 -2.61 -3.83
N SER A 26 -9.30 -2.32 -3.04
CA SER A 26 -10.53 -1.69 -3.50
C SER A 26 -11.01 -0.63 -2.51
N LEU A 27 -11.76 0.35 -3.02
CA LEU A 27 -12.51 1.29 -2.20
C LEU A 27 -13.93 0.76 -2.01
N GLU A 28 -14.24 0.34 -0.78
CA GLU A 28 -15.57 -0.10 -0.36
C GLU A 28 -16.36 1.05 0.26
N ARG A 29 -17.62 1.19 -0.10
CA ARG A 29 -18.46 2.29 0.41
C ARG A 29 -19.03 1.97 1.79
N PRO A 30 -19.13 2.95 2.71
CA PRO A 30 -19.00 4.40 2.47
C PRO A 30 -17.58 4.99 2.56
N ASP A 31 -16.62 4.36 3.22
CA ASP A 31 -15.27 4.89 3.49
C ASP A 31 -14.26 3.79 3.91
N GLY A 32 -14.52 2.55 3.47
CA GLY A 32 -13.68 1.39 3.74
C GLY A 32 -12.70 1.14 2.59
N TYR A 33 -11.53 0.62 2.93
CA TYR A 33 -10.59 0.07 1.96
C TYR A 33 -10.47 -1.41 2.22
N GLU A 34 -10.64 -2.22 1.18
CA GLU A 34 -10.21 -3.61 1.21
C GLU A 34 -8.79 -3.67 0.66
N VAL A 35 -7.91 -4.33 1.39
CA VAL A 35 -6.54 -4.59 0.99
C VAL A 35 -6.31 -6.10 1.00
N VAL A 36 -5.84 -6.64 -0.12
CA VAL A 36 -5.54 -8.07 -0.25
C VAL A 36 -4.02 -8.26 -0.24
N LEU A 37 -3.53 -8.96 0.77
CA LEU A 37 -2.11 -9.27 0.96
C LEU A 37 -1.65 -10.39 0.01
N HIS A 38 -0.33 -10.50 -0.17
CA HIS A 38 0.29 -11.49 -1.05
C HIS A 38 0.00 -12.96 -0.71
N ASP A 39 -0.36 -13.25 0.54
CA ASP A 39 -0.77 -14.58 1.02
C ASP A 39 -2.25 -14.89 0.76
N GLY A 40 -3.00 -13.92 0.23
CA GLY A 40 -4.43 -14.01 -0.04
C GLY A 40 -5.32 -13.53 1.10
N ASP A 41 -4.75 -13.13 2.24
CA ASP A 41 -5.53 -12.57 3.34
C ASP A 41 -6.07 -11.18 2.96
N SER A 42 -7.35 -10.92 3.24
CA SER A 42 -7.95 -9.60 3.07
C SER A 42 -8.18 -8.90 4.39
N MET A 43 -7.93 -7.58 4.38
CA MET A 43 -8.15 -6.70 5.52
C MET A 43 -9.08 -5.56 5.12
N MET A 44 -10.16 -5.40 5.88
CA MET A 44 -11.03 -4.24 5.79
C MET A 44 -10.56 -3.17 6.77
N MET A 45 -10.29 -1.97 6.24
CA MET A 45 -9.76 -0.86 7.01
C MET A 45 -10.57 0.42 6.76
N THR A 46 -10.71 1.26 7.77
CA THR A 46 -11.19 2.64 7.57
C THR A 46 -10.14 3.47 6.82
N CYS A 47 -10.52 4.64 6.29
CA CYS A 47 -9.55 5.54 5.66
C CYS A 47 -8.34 5.85 6.55
N GLU A 48 -8.56 6.16 7.83
CA GLU A 48 -7.48 6.47 8.77
C GLU A 48 -6.57 5.25 9.03
N GLN A 49 -7.15 4.05 9.08
CA GLN A 49 -6.39 2.81 9.28
C GLN A 49 -5.53 2.49 8.07
N VAL A 50 -6.08 2.60 6.84
CA VAL A 50 -5.30 2.32 5.63
C VAL A 50 -4.21 3.38 5.41
N GLU A 51 -4.46 4.65 5.75
CA GLU A 51 -3.44 5.70 5.67
C GLU A 51 -2.22 5.37 6.55
N MET A 52 -2.45 5.06 7.82
CA MET A 52 -1.37 4.66 8.73
C MET A 52 -0.67 3.39 8.27
N TRP A 53 -1.43 2.41 7.78
CA TRP A 53 -0.89 1.15 7.28
C TRP A 53 0.02 1.36 6.06
N VAL A 54 -0.45 2.10 5.07
CA VAL A 54 0.28 2.39 3.83
C VAL A 54 1.57 3.15 4.11
N LEU A 55 1.52 4.16 5.00
CA LEU A 55 2.72 4.89 5.42
C LEU A 55 3.76 3.96 6.07
N GLY A 56 3.33 3.05 6.95
CA GLY A 56 4.21 2.07 7.59
C GLY A 56 4.79 1.05 6.59
N ALA A 57 3.96 0.57 5.66
CA ALA A 57 4.38 -0.34 4.60
C ALA A 57 5.43 0.31 3.69
N PHE A 58 5.20 1.55 3.27
CA PHE A 58 6.15 2.32 2.46
C PHE A 58 7.47 2.59 3.18
N ALA A 59 7.42 3.02 4.44
CA ALA A 59 8.63 3.25 5.23
C ALA A 59 9.48 1.98 5.34
N THR A 60 8.84 0.83 5.55
CA THR A 60 9.51 -0.48 5.60
C THR A 60 10.09 -0.87 4.25
N TYR A 61 9.32 -0.68 3.17
CA TYR A 61 9.77 -0.93 1.80
C TYR A 61 11.02 -0.11 1.44
N LEU A 62 10.99 1.21 1.70
CA LEU A 62 12.13 2.10 1.48
C LEU A 62 13.35 1.70 2.31
N ALA A 63 13.17 1.31 3.57
CA ALA A 63 14.27 0.82 4.41
C ALA A 63 14.90 -0.47 3.86
N PHE A 64 14.11 -1.37 3.25
CA PHE A 64 14.64 -2.55 2.60
C PHE A 64 15.40 -2.25 1.31
N ILE A 65 14.98 -1.23 0.56
CA ILE A 65 15.73 -0.72 -0.59
C ILE A 65 17.08 -0.14 -0.15
N ASP A 66 17.06 0.73 0.85
CA ASP A 66 18.26 1.39 1.37
C ASP A 66 19.30 0.38 1.86
N HIS A 67 18.85 -0.69 2.52
CA HIS A 67 19.69 -1.80 2.95
C HIS A 67 20.07 -2.79 1.84
N GLY A 68 19.68 -2.55 0.59
CA GLY A 68 19.97 -3.43 -0.56
C GLY A 68 19.33 -4.82 -0.45
N ARG A 69 18.30 -4.98 0.40
CA ARG A 69 17.59 -6.26 0.58
C ARG A 69 16.57 -6.53 -0.51
N ILE A 70 16.03 -5.48 -1.11
CA ILE A 70 15.08 -5.54 -2.21
C ILE A 70 15.57 -4.59 -3.30
N THR A 71 15.50 -5.04 -4.55
CA THR A 71 15.68 -4.18 -5.72
C THR A 71 14.29 -3.79 -6.22
N PRO A 72 13.93 -2.49 -6.23
CA PRO A 72 12.64 -2.03 -6.72
C PRO A 72 12.41 -2.46 -8.15
N ARG A 73 11.21 -2.97 -8.44
CA ARG A 73 10.82 -3.25 -9.83
C ARG A 73 10.69 -1.97 -10.63
N ILE A 74 10.33 -0.86 -9.97
CA ILE A 74 10.14 0.44 -10.62
C ILE A 74 11.45 1.05 -11.14
N LEU A 75 12.59 0.62 -10.58
CA LEU A 75 13.93 1.04 -11.01
C LEU A 75 14.58 0.09 -12.02
N GLY A 76 13.91 -1.02 -12.37
CA GLY A 76 14.45 -2.11 -13.18
C GLY A 76 13.88 -2.21 -14.60
N GLY A 77 13.54 -1.08 -15.23
CA GLY A 77 13.11 -1.00 -16.63
C GLY A 77 14.26 -0.83 -17.61
#